data_AF-A0A1B9JPY6-F1
#
_entry.id   AF-A0A1B9JPY6-F1
#
_cell.length_a   1.000
_cell.length_b   1.000
_cell.length_c   1.000
_cell.angle_alpha   90.00
_cell.angle_beta   90.00
_cell.angle_gamma   90.00
#
_symmetry.space_group_name_H-M   'P 1'
#
loop_
_entity.id
_entity.type
_entity.pdbx_description
1 polymer ?
#
loop_
_entity_poly.entity_id
_entity_poly.type
_entity_poly.pdbx_seq_one_letter_code
_entity_poly.pdbx_strand_id
1 'polypeptide(L)'
;MNILGLIFVIHILVLIVSSIRKNFKSAKKKKKLMEKNYIVDLKPIRQLSALEERLITPYLKTTKHLSSEVKESSLINSDVISISGKLVKQNINHYVGETLFYKINNIDVVIPYDMDRFILDDNVAEVVFTEDYAIVIRLNDHDIRYAAHQNIINEKKLENDEMEYWANEFFDVQHPENHNHDNETINNRIENQQKFGYEILMTRQETPLESAYRNKNNKGIIAVFFCFLTINYFLDFWQSNELFDLFLFGLNLVAVIYFYRRKPKSKVKIQYVNRIRGKVKNKNSKTKQITVGHNSILNYPDNWQAYIPEHTLTNVELDVTFEDKKIIRYGYTLSVSKEVENFGSPKFTGRNLWLFLVGIILTFIVYAKANVKDNIFYMYHFTNHDLKSWNFDDSSQLLTNNLKEGDWVNVTTEGALCDKYNKKVKSKCEKVEIHNQTDNASFTITLKNKFFNETDSKDQEDLESNRVSNFTSLNSLDSQSGRVNFSGLVSDIYYRDDNSISGFTINPDIRYQINEQDRLLPIILSISLFALFALGTIFNGLIFVWKRIQNRIRKSKIKNFYAHLTI
;
A
#
# COMPACT_ATOMS: atom_id res chain seq x y z
N MET A 1 7.66 16.51 -24.55
CA MET A 1 7.85 16.59 -23.09
C MET A 1 7.44 15.23 -22.52
N ASN A 2 8.42 14.39 -22.17
CA ASN A 2 8.19 12.97 -21.87
C ASN A 2 7.41 12.80 -20.56
N ILE A 3 6.55 11.80 -20.49
CA ILE A 3 5.76 11.43 -19.29
C ILE A 3 6.67 11.25 -18.06
N LEU A 4 7.92 10.79 -18.24
CA LEU A 4 8.94 10.75 -17.20
C LEU A 4 9.30 12.14 -16.64
N GLY A 5 9.39 13.17 -17.48
CA GLY A 5 9.66 14.54 -17.06
C GLY A 5 8.53 15.11 -16.20
N LEU A 6 7.28 14.77 -16.51
CA LEU A 6 6.12 15.18 -15.71
C LEU A 6 6.14 14.51 -14.32
N ILE A 7 6.48 13.21 -14.25
CA ILE A 7 6.56 12.45 -12.99
C ILE A 7 7.71 12.98 -12.12
N PHE A 8 8.86 13.30 -12.71
CA PHE A 8 10.00 13.89 -12.01
C PHE A 8 9.68 15.27 -11.42
N VAL A 9 9.01 16.14 -12.19
CA VAL A 9 8.56 17.46 -11.73
C VAL A 9 7.55 17.33 -10.58
N ILE A 10 6.61 16.38 -10.65
CA ILE A 10 5.64 16.12 -9.57
C ILE A 10 6.37 15.65 -8.29
N HIS A 11 7.38 14.78 -8.42
CA HIS A 11 8.17 14.31 -7.27
C HIS A 11 8.99 15.43 -6.61
N ILE A 12 9.62 16.30 -7.40
CA ILE A 12 10.34 17.47 -6.89
C ILE A 12 9.39 18.43 -6.18
N LEU A 13 8.20 18.68 -6.75
CA LEU A 13 7.17 19.52 -6.13
C LEU A 13 6.73 18.97 -4.76
N VAL A 14 6.53 17.66 -4.65
CA VAL A 14 6.17 17.01 -3.37
C VAL A 14 7.29 17.15 -2.34
N LEU A 15 8.56 17.01 -2.74
CA LEU A 15 9.71 17.16 -1.85
C LEU A 15 9.89 18.61 -1.37
N ILE A 16 9.76 19.60 -2.27
CA ILE A 16 9.85 21.02 -1.96
C ILE A 16 8.72 21.43 -1.00
N VAL A 17 7.48 21.03 -1.29
CA VAL A 17 6.32 21.31 -0.42
C VAL A 17 6.51 20.67 0.97
N SER A 18 7.10 19.47 1.05
CA SER A 18 7.39 18.82 2.34
C SER A 18 8.48 19.55 3.16
N SER A 19 9.48 20.11 2.48
CA SER A 19 10.59 20.84 3.08
C SER A 19 10.14 22.21 3.61
N ILE A 20 9.37 22.96 2.81
CA ILE A 20 8.78 24.24 3.21
C ILE A 20 7.85 24.04 4.43
N ARG A 21 7.07 22.95 4.45
CA ARG A 21 6.18 22.61 5.57
C ARG A 21 6.94 22.31 6.88
N LYS A 22 8.15 21.74 6.81
CA LYS A 22 9.02 21.52 7.99
C LYS A 22 9.63 22.81 8.51
N ASN A 23 10.10 23.70 7.64
CA ASN A 23 10.71 24.98 8.04
C ASN A 23 9.69 25.96 8.63
N PHE A 24 8.45 26.02 8.10
CA PHE A 24 7.37 26.82 8.68
C PHE A 24 6.96 26.36 10.09
N LYS A 25 7.01 25.05 10.38
CA LYS A 25 6.74 24.52 11.72
C LYS A 25 7.83 24.91 12.73
N SER A 26 9.09 24.97 12.31
CA SER A 26 10.23 25.34 13.16
C SER A 26 10.21 26.82 13.55
N ALA A 27 9.95 27.72 12.59
CA ALA A 27 9.87 29.16 12.83
C ALA A 27 8.69 29.54 13.74
N LYS A 28 7.53 28.86 13.60
CA LYS A 28 6.35 29.07 14.45
C LYS A 28 6.57 28.58 15.90
N LYS A 29 7.42 27.57 16.10
CA LYS A 29 7.81 27.07 17.43
C LYS A 29 8.78 28.01 18.15
N LYS A 30 9.68 28.68 17.43
CA LYS A 30 10.67 29.61 17.99
C LYS A 30 10.07 30.97 18.40
N LYS A 31 9.01 31.43 17.71
CA LYS A 31 8.33 32.71 18.03
C LYS A 31 7.42 32.63 19.27
N LYS A 32 7.03 31.44 19.73
CA LYS A 32 6.10 31.24 20.86
C LYS A 32 6.76 31.24 22.25
N LEU A 33 8.08 31.40 22.32
CA LEU A 33 8.87 31.33 23.57
C LEU A 33 9.27 32.70 24.14
N MET A 34 8.97 33.80 23.45
CA MET A 34 9.34 35.16 23.86
C MET A 34 8.21 35.98 24.53
N GLU A 35 7.05 35.39 24.85
CA GLU A 35 5.92 36.08 25.49
C GLU A 35 5.65 35.62 26.95
N LYS A 36 6.67 35.12 27.66
CA LYS A 36 6.53 34.65 29.05
C LYS A 36 6.50 35.75 30.12
N ASN A 37 6.61 37.03 29.75
CA ASN A 37 6.72 38.15 30.70
C ASN A 37 5.37 38.73 31.19
N TYR A 38 4.21 38.32 30.62
CA TYR A 38 2.91 38.87 31.02
C TYR A 38 2.22 38.08 32.17
N ILE A 39 2.65 36.84 32.42
CA ILE A 39 2.02 35.94 33.41
C ILE A 39 2.47 36.28 34.85
N VAL A 40 3.60 36.96 35.02
CA VAL A 40 4.23 37.21 36.34
C VAL A 40 3.47 38.24 37.18
N ASP A 41 2.62 39.08 36.58
CA ASP A 41 1.93 40.18 37.28
C ASP A 41 0.50 39.85 37.73
N LEU A 42 -0.03 38.66 37.42
CA LEU A 42 -1.40 38.27 37.75
C LEU A 42 -1.46 37.60 39.14
N LYS A 43 -2.30 38.13 40.04
CA LYS A 43 -2.47 37.58 41.40
C LYS A 43 -3.56 36.50 41.44
N PRO A 44 -3.34 35.39 42.17
CA PRO A 44 -4.36 34.37 42.37
C PRO A 44 -5.50 34.88 43.26
N ILE A 45 -6.74 34.52 42.92
CA ILE A 45 -7.95 34.98 43.61
C ILE A 45 -8.48 33.90 44.55
N ARG A 46 -8.34 32.63 44.16
CA ARG A 46 -8.73 31.47 44.97
C ARG A 46 -8.01 30.20 44.49
N GLN A 47 -8.15 29.12 45.24
CA GLN A 47 -7.73 27.78 44.82
C GLN A 47 -8.84 27.06 44.06
N LEU A 48 -8.44 26.16 43.16
CA LEU A 48 -9.32 25.26 42.45
C LEU A 48 -9.95 24.25 43.41
N SER A 49 -11.26 24.02 43.30
CA SER A 49 -11.94 22.99 44.09
C SER A 49 -11.76 21.60 43.49
N ALA A 50 -11.85 20.55 44.32
CA ALA A 50 -11.70 19.16 43.88
C ALA A 50 -12.73 18.72 42.82
N LEU A 51 -13.90 19.37 42.78
CA LEU A 51 -14.91 19.12 41.74
C LEU A 51 -14.55 19.79 40.41
N GLU A 52 -14.08 21.04 40.45
CA GLU A 52 -13.61 21.74 39.24
C GLU A 52 -12.39 21.04 38.64
N GLU A 53 -11.47 20.53 39.46
CA GLU A 53 -10.29 19.76 39.02
C GLU A 53 -10.68 18.51 38.22
N ARG A 54 -11.71 17.78 38.68
CA ARG A 54 -12.26 16.64 37.92
C ARG A 54 -12.88 17.07 36.60
N LEU A 55 -13.58 18.21 36.57
CA LEU A 55 -14.26 18.71 35.37
C LEU A 55 -13.30 19.24 34.31
N ILE A 56 -12.11 19.72 34.67
CA ILE A 56 -11.10 20.19 33.69
C ILE A 56 -10.19 19.06 33.17
N THR A 57 -10.14 17.91 33.84
CA THR A 57 -9.28 16.78 33.49
C THR A 57 -9.38 16.35 32.01
N PRO A 58 -10.57 16.29 31.37
CA PRO A 58 -10.68 15.97 29.94
C PRO A 58 -9.99 16.99 29.03
N TYR A 59 -9.94 18.26 29.44
CA TYR A 59 -9.42 19.37 28.66
C TYR A 59 -7.89 19.52 28.76
N LEU A 60 -7.25 18.87 29.74
CA LEU A 60 -5.80 18.76 29.86
C LEU A 60 -5.17 17.94 28.72
N LYS A 61 -5.97 17.11 28.03
CA LYS A 61 -5.53 16.30 26.88
C LYS A 61 -6.00 16.92 25.57
N THR A 62 -5.24 17.86 25.03
CA THR A 62 -5.66 18.63 23.84
C THR A 62 -4.95 18.16 22.57
N THR A 63 -5.70 18.05 21.46
CA THR A 63 -5.14 17.82 20.12
C THR A 63 -4.91 19.15 19.41
N LYS A 64 -3.65 19.55 19.19
CA LYS A 64 -3.33 20.72 18.35
C LYS A 64 -3.33 20.35 16.87
N HIS A 65 -4.00 21.18 16.05
CA HIS A 65 -4.23 21.12 14.59
C HIS A 65 -3.03 20.80 13.66
N LEU A 66 -1.81 20.59 14.16
CA LEU A 66 -0.63 20.34 13.32
C LEU A 66 0.17 19.07 13.64
N SER A 67 -0.22 18.27 14.61
CA SER A 67 0.41 16.96 14.89
C SER A 67 -0.66 16.00 15.38
N SER A 68 -0.71 14.78 14.82
CA SER A 68 -1.54 13.68 15.33
C SER A 68 -1.07 13.15 16.70
N GLU A 69 -0.29 13.93 17.44
CA GLU A 69 0.14 13.66 18.81
C GLU A 69 -0.83 14.37 19.76
N VAL A 70 -1.53 13.58 20.58
CA VAL A 70 -2.22 14.05 21.76
C VAL A 70 -1.12 14.52 22.71
N LYS A 71 -1.08 15.82 23.03
CA LYS A 71 -0.15 16.34 24.03
C LYS A 71 -0.93 16.42 25.35
N GLU A 72 -0.48 15.66 26.35
CA GLU A 72 -0.98 15.82 27.71
C GLU A 72 -0.28 17.05 28.31
N SER A 73 -1.06 18.01 28.78
CA SER A 73 -0.56 19.17 29.50
C SER A 73 -0.88 19.01 30.98
N SER A 74 0.06 19.36 31.85
CA SER A 74 -0.14 19.47 33.30
C SER A 74 -0.59 20.88 33.69
N LEU A 75 -1.28 20.98 34.81
CA LEU A 75 -1.51 22.23 35.50
C LEU A 75 -0.17 22.76 36.04
N ILE A 76 0.07 24.07 35.91
CA ILE A 76 1.24 24.70 36.52
C ILE A 76 1.05 24.77 38.04
N ASN A 77 -0.15 25.13 38.48
CA ASN A 77 -0.62 25.22 39.85
C ASN A 77 -2.16 25.12 39.88
N SER A 78 -2.72 25.01 41.08
CA SER A 78 -4.18 25.01 41.30
C SER A 78 -4.75 26.42 41.52
N ASP A 79 -3.99 27.45 41.17
CA ASP A 79 -4.34 28.85 41.41
C ASP A 79 -5.30 29.35 40.33
N VAL A 80 -6.47 29.84 40.76
CA VAL A 80 -7.46 30.45 39.88
C VAL A 80 -7.19 31.95 39.77
N ILE A 81 -7.03 32.43 38.54
CA ILE A 81 -6.69 33.81 38.20
C ILE A 81 -7.82 34.41 37.37
N SER A 82 -8.22 35.67 37.65
CA SER A 82 -9.16 36.39 36.79
C SER A 82 -8.41 37.14 35.70
N ILE A 83 -8.87 36.98 34.46
CA ILE A 83 -8.45 37.74 33.30
C ILE A 83 -9.69 38.37 32.68
N SER A 84 -9.57 39.62 32.21
CA SER A 84 -10.66 40.31 31.53
C SER A 84 -10.26 40.81 30.16
N GLY A 85 -11.18 40.79 29.21
CA GLY A 85 -10.96 41.34 27.89
C GLY A 85 -11.84 40.71 26.81
N LYS A 86 -11.62 41.15 25.58
CA LYS A 86 -12.34 40.66 24.41
C LYS A 86 -11.87 39.26 24.03
N LEU A 87 -12.82 38.33 23.93
CA LEU A 87 -12.57 36.96 23.49
C LEU A 87 -12.54 36.89 21.96
N VAL A 88 -11.38 36.56 21.39
CA VAL A 88 -11.23 36.39 19.94
C VAL A 88 -11.01 34.92 19.61
N LYS A 89 -11.93 34.35 18.83
CA LYS A 89 -11.85 32.96 18.33
C LYS A 89 -10.67 32.83 17.35
N GLN A 90 -9.74 31.90 17.58
CA GLN A 90 -8.55 31.76 16.73
C GLN A 90 -8.75 30.86 15.50
N ASN A 91 -9.74 29.95 15.50
CA ASN A 91 -9.90 28.92 14.46
C ASN A 91 -11.16 29.14 13.60
N ILE A 92 -10.97 29.23 12.27
CA ILE A 92 -12.05 29.40 11.27
C ILE A 92 -12.50 28.06 10.65
N ASN A 93 -11.71 26.98 10.78
CA ASN A 93 -12.06 25.67 10.20
C ASN A 93 -12.25 24.63 11.31
N HIS A 94 -13.50 24.38 11.70
CA HIS A 94 -13.84 23.40 12.73
C HIS A 94 -14.09 22.03 12.09
N TYR A 95 -13.31 21.02 12.47
CA TYR A 95 -13.66 19.61 12.29
C TYR A 95 -14.21 19.08 13.62
N VAL A 96 -15.24 18.25 13.55
CA VAL A 96 -15.87 17.62 14.72
C VAL A 96 -14.81 16.89 15.56
N GLY A 97 -14.67 17.28 16.83
CA GLY A 97 -13.77 16.67 17.81
C GLY A 97 -12.45 17.39 18.10
N GLU A 98 -12.19 18.58 17.53
CA GLU A 98 -11.03 19.41 17.91
C GLU A 98 -11.37 20.47 18.98
N THR A 99 -10.50 20.63 19.99
CA THR A 99 -10.65 21.66 21.03
C THR A 99 -10.47 23.06 20.44
N LEU A 100 -11.47 23.92 20.63
CA LEU A 100 -11.47 25.30 20.19
C LEU A 100 -10.59 26.17 21.10
N PHE A 101 -9.66 26.92 20.50
CA PHE A 101 -8.83 27.88 21.20
C PHE A 101 -9.34 29.31 20.96
N TYR A 102 -9.44 30.06 22.05
CA TYR A 102 -9.78 31.47 22.10
C TYR A 102 -8.57 32.27 22.58
N LYS A 103 -8.60 33.59 22.37
CA LYS A 103 -7.58 34.50 22.88
C LYS A 103 -8.20 35.58 23.76
N ILE A 104 -7.63 35.79 24.95
CA ILE A 104 -7.91 36.93 25.82
C ILE A 104 -6.57 37.61 26.12
N ASN A 105 -6.41 38.89 25.77
CA ASN A 105 -5.19 39.68 26.03
C ASN A 105 -3.89 38.91 25.76
N ASN A 106 -3.82 38.29 24.57
CA ASN A 106 -2.68 37.52 24.09
C ASN A 106 -2.45 36.13 24.74
N ILE A 107 -3.30 35.71 25.68
CA ILE A 107 -3.28 34.37 26.30
C ILE A 107 -4.18 33.43 25.48
N ASP A 108 -3.65 32.25 25.15
CA ASP A 108 -4.45 31.17 24.54
C ASP A 108 -5.31 30.50 25.63
N VAL A 109 -6.63 30.49 25.42
CA VAL A 109 -7.62 30.04 26.38
C VAL A 109 -8.49 28.94 25.76
N VAL A 110 -8.76 27.88 26.52
CA VAL A 110 -9.72 26.82 26.18
C VAL A 110 -10.97 27.02 27.01
N ILE A 111 -12.13 27.00 26.35
CA ILE A 111 -13.44 27.16 26.97
C ILE A 111 -14.14 25.78 27.02
N PRO A 112 -14.32 25.18 28.20
CA PRO A 112 -14.99 23.88 28.37
C PRO A 112 -16.51 23.90 28.14
N TYR A 113 -17.10 22.73 27.88
CA TYR A 113 -18.55 22.44 27.95
C TYR A 113 -19.45 23.47 27.23
N ASP A 114 -19.02 23.91 26.05
CA ASP A 114 -19.72 24.92 25.23
C ASP A 114 -20.10 26.17 26.03
N MET A 115 -19.22 26.61 26.93
CA MET A 115 -19.37 27.89 27.64
C MET A 115 -19.16 29.08 26.71
N ASP A 116 -18.73 28.87 25.47
CA ASP A 116 -18.55 29.92 24.47
C ASP A 116 -19.86 30.60 24.05
N ARG A 117 -21.01 29.96 24.30
CA ARG A 117 -22.34 30.61 24.18
C ARG A 117 -22.57 31.76 25.17
N PHE A 118 -21.76 31.86 26.23
CA PHE A 118 -21.87 32.90 27.25
C PHE A 118 -20.87 34.05 27.03
N ILE A 119 -20.26 34.12 25.84
CA ILE A 119 -19.33 35.19 25.46
C ILE A 119 -20.11 36.49 25.21
N LEU A 120 -19.66 37.57 25.83
CA LEU A 120 -20.11 38.94 25.63
C LEU A 120 -19.02 39.75 24.90
N ASP A 121 -19.27 41.03 24.60
CA ASP A 121 -18.26 41.90 23.98
C ASP A 121 -17.02 42.10 24.87
N ASP A 122 -17.25 42.25 26.18
CA ASP A 122 -16.23 42.25 27.22
C ASP A 122 -16.51 41.13 28.23
N ASN A 123 -15.49 40.31 28.50
CA ASN A 123 -15.65 39.13 29.34
C ASN A 123 -14.73 39.19 30.54
N VAL A 124 -15.20 38.63 31.67
CA VAL A 124 -14.38 38.33 32.84
C VAL A 124 -14.31 36.81 32.95
N ALA A 125 -13.11 36.24 32.82
CA ALA A 125 -12.89 34.81 32.89
C ALA A 125 -11.99 34.46 34.08
N GLU A 126 -12.44 33.52 34.92
CA GLU A 126 -11.58 32.83 35.86
C GLU A 126 -10.92 31.65 35.16
N VAL A 127 -9.59 31.62 35.17
CA VAL A 127 -8.80 30.62 34.47
C VAL A 127 -7.78 29.95 35.38
N VAL A 128 -7.41 28.73 35.02
CA VAL A 128 -6.22 28.04 35.56
C VAL A 128 -5.24 27.80 34.42
N PHE A 129 -3.95 27.97 34.72
CA PHE A 129 -2.89 27.86 33.73
C PHE A 129 -2.33 26.43 33.62
N THR A 130 -2.16 26.00 32.38
CA THR A 130 -1.38 24.81 32.01
C THR A 130 -0.04 25.25 31.42
N GLU A 131 0.87 24.31 31.17
CA GLU A 131 2.16 24.60 30.52
C GLU A 131 2.04 25.31 29.16
N ASP A 132 0.93 25.12 28.44
CA ASP A 132 0.78 25.55 27.04
C ASP A 132 -0.37 26.55 26.77
N TYR A 133 -1.37 26.65 27.66
CA TYR A 133 -2.60 27.47 27.52
C TYR A 133 -3.34 27.59 28.86
N ALA A 134 -4.38 28.41 28.95
CA ALA A 134 -5.25 28.52 30.14
C ALA A 134 -6.61 27.85 29.90
N ILE A 135 -7.22 27.28 30.95
CA ILE A 135 -8.56 26.66 30.92
C ILE A 135 -9.52 27.55 31.69
N VAL A 136 -10.67 27.87 31.09
CA VAL A 136 -11.73 28.63 31.76
C VAL A 136 -12.50 27.76 32.74
N ILE A 137 -12.65 28.26 33.97
CA ILE A 137 -13.44 27.66 35.05
C ILE A 137 -14.72 28.46 35.28
N ARG A 138 -14.67 29.78 35.11
CA ARG A 138 -15.86 30.64 35.13
C ARG A 138 -15.75 31.64 33.99
N LEU A 139 -16.82 31.80 33.23
CA LEU A 139 -16.94 32.83 32.21
C LEU A 139 -18.12 33.71 32.57
N ASN A 140 -17.87 34.97 32.88
CA ASN A 140 -18.87 35.92 33.36
C ASN A 140 -19.59 35.33 34.59
N ASP A 141 -20.91 35.23 34.57
CA ASP A 141 -21.71 34.67 35.66
C ASP A 141 -21.95 33.15 35.55
N HIS A 142 -21.27 32.47 34.61
CA HIS A 142 -21.45 31.05 34.35
C HIS A 142 -20.23 30.22 34.78
N ASP A 143 -20.46 29.29 35.68
CA ASP A 143 -19.48 28.36 36.23
C ASP A 143 -19.41 27.05 35.41
N ILE A 144 -18.22 26.47 35.28
CA ILE A 144 -17.96 25.18 34.65
C ILE A 144 -18.85 24.06 35.20
N ARG A 145 -19.26 24.12 36.48
CA ARG A 145 -20.19 23.16 37.10
C ARG A 145 -21.58 23.21 36.45
N TYR A 146 -22.09 24.42 36.25
CA TYR A 146 -23.37 24.64 35.59
C TYR A 146 -23.29 24.20 34.12
N ALA A 147 -22.20 24.57 33.44
CA ALA A 147 -21.98 24.20 32.04
C ALA A 147 -21.86 22.68 31.84
N ALA A 148 -21.12 21.98 32.70
CA ALA A 148 -20.99 20.53 32.65
C ALA A 148 -22.34 19.82 32.85
N HIS A 149 -23.17 20.31 33.79
CA HIS A 149 -24.50 19.76 33.99
C HIS A 149 -25.40 19.93 32.76
N GLN A 150 -25.39 21.14 32.16
CA GLN A 150 -26.12 21.40 30.91
C GLN A 150 -25.58 20.58 29.74
N ASN A 151 -24.27 20.35 29.67
CA ASN A 151 -23.69 19.53 28.60
C ASN A 151 -24.11 18.06 28.71
N ILE A 152 -24.20 17.50 29.92
CA ILE A 152 -24.71 16.13 30.12
C ILE A 152 -26.18 16.01 29.69
N ILE A 153 -27.00 17.03 29.95
CA ILE A 153 -28.40 17.06 29.50
C ILE A 153 -28.47 17.16 27.98
N ASN A 154 -27.66 18.03 27.39
CA ASN A 154 -27.58 18.22 25.94
C ASN A 154 -27.02 17.00 25.22
N GLU A 155 -25.99 16.32 25.75
CA GLU A 155 -25.43 15.09 25.20
C GLU A 155 -26.46 13.96 25.20
N LYS A 156 -27.25 13.82 26.27
CA LYS A 156 -28.36 12.85 26.30
C LYS A 156 -29.44 13.18 25.28
N LYS A 157 -29.69 14.46 25.01
CA LYS A 157 -30.64 14.91 24.00
C LYS A 157 -30.08 14.68 22.59
N LEU A 158 -28.82 15.04 22.36
CA LEU A 158 -28.09 14.88 21.11
C LEU A 158 -27.88 13.40 20.76
N GLU A 159 -27.68 12.50 21.73
CA GLU A 159 -27.57 11.06 21.48
C GLU A 159 -28.91 10.47 20.99
N ASN A 160 -30.02 11.01 21.48
CA ASN A 160 -31.36 10.68 20.99
C ASN A 160 -31.62 11.29 19.60
N ASP A 161 -31.24 12.55 19.38
CA ASP A 161 -31.44 13.29 18.13
C ASP A 161 -30.51 12.77 17.00
N GLU A 162 -29.27 12.39 17.32
CA GLU A 162 -28.36 11.72 16.39
C GLU A 162 -28.86 10.32 16.05
N MET A 163 -29.39 9.56 17.02
CA MET A 163 -30.06 8.29 16.73
C MET A 163 -31.20 8.45 15.72
N GLU A 164 -31.95 9.55 15.81
CA GLU A 164 -33.04 9.89 14.89
C GLU A 164 -32.51 10.37 13.53
N TYR A 165 -31.47 11.22 13.51
CA TYR A 165 -30.79 11.69 12.30
C TYR A 165 -30.14 10.54 11.51
N TRP A 166 -29.39 9.65 12.17
CA TRP A 166 -28.77 8.48 11.53
C TRP A 166 -29.81 7.43 11.11
N ALA A 167 -30.97 7.36 11.77
CA ALA A 167 -32.09 6.53 11.32
C ALA A 167 -32.73 7.09 10.03
N ASN A 168 -32.83 8.42 9.92
CA ASN A 168 -33.38 9.12 8.76
C ASN A 168 -32.42 9.15 7.56
N GLU A 169 -31.10 9.28 7.77
CA GLU A 169 -30.09 9.28 6.69
C GLU A 169 -29.90 7.89 6.02
N PHE A 170 -30.44 6.81 6.62
CA PHE A 170 -30.49 5.47 6.01
C PHE A 170 -31.44 5.41 4.80
N PHE A 171 -32.38 6.36 4.66
CA PHE A 171 -33.42 6.33 3.65
C PHE A 171 -33.66 7.72 3.06
N ASP A 172 -33.02 8.00 1.94
CA ASP A 172 -33.20 9.18 1.09
C ASP A 172 -34.68 9.56 0.94
N VAL A 173 -35.12 10.61 1.65
CA VAL A 173 -36.36 11.35 1.39
C VAL A 173 -36.14 12.83 1.73
N GLN A 174 -36.47 13.68 0.78
CA GLN A 174 -36.48 15.14 0.86
C GLN A 174 -37.33 15.66 2.04
N HIS A 175 -36.84 16.70 2.71
CA HIS A 175 -37.58 17.60 3.61
C HIS A 175 -38.78 18.27 2.85
N PRO A 176 -39.84 18.79 3.52
CA PRO A 176 -39.69 19.65 4.71
C PRO A 176 -40.80 19.65 5.79
N GLU A 177 -40.40 20.28 6.91
CA GLU A 177 -41.14 21.20 7.80
C GLU A 177 -42.07 20.70 8.95
N ASN A 178 -41.66 21.16 10.14
CA ASN A 178 -42.44 21.63 11.30
C ASN A 178 -42.97 20.66 12.39
N HIS A 179 -42.34 20.85 13.57
CA HIS A 179 -42.90 20.95 14.93
C HIS A 179 -43.16 19.70 15.80
N ASN A 180 -42.63 19.83 17.03
CA ASN A 180 -43.05 19.27 18.32
C ASN A 180 -42.54 17.85 18.69
N HIS A 181 -41.48 17.89 19.50
CA HIS A 181 -40.49 16.84 19.74
C HIS A 181 -40.94 15.61 20.53
N ASP A 182 -42.13 15.59 21.13
CA ASP A 182 -42.53 14.50 22.04
C ASP A 182 -43.57 13.54 21.44
N ASN A 183 -44.28 13.96 20.37
CA ASN A 183 -45.25 13.12 19.65
C ASN A 183 -44.71 12.60 18.30
N GLU A 184 -43.65 13.21 17.75
CA GLU A 184 -43.01 12.81 16.49
C GLU A 184 -42.26 11.49 16.58
N THR A 185 -41.57 11.17 17.68
CA THR A 185 -40.75 9.95 17.77
C THR A 185 -41.57 8.65 17.75
N ILE A 186 -42.77 8.68 18.31
CA ILE A 186 -43.71 7.54 18.28
C ILE A 186 -44.35 7.42 16.90
N ASN A 187 -44.76 8.55 16.31
CA ASN A 187 -45.34 8.58 14.96
C ASN A 187 -44.30 8.15 13.91
N ASN A 188 -43.06 8.64 13.97
CA ASN A 188 -41.94 8.23 13.12
C ASN A 188 -41.62 6.73 13.27
N ARG A 189 -41.71 6.15 14.48
CA ARG A 189 -41.52 4.70 14.68
C ARG A 189 -42.66 3.88 14.07
N ILE A 190 -43.91 4.31 14.25
CA ILE A 190 -45.09 3.66 13.68
C ILE A 190 -45.08 3.76 12.15
N GLU A 191 -44.73 4.93 11.62
CA GLU A 191 -44.64 5.20 10.19
C GLU A 191 -43.47 4.44 9.53
N ASN A 192 -42.32 4.34 10.20
CA ASN A 192 -41.21 3.50 9.75
C ASN A 192 -41.55 2.01 9.79
N GLN A 193 -42.27 1.53 10.81
CA GLN A 193 -42.76 0.14 10.85
C GLN A 193 -43.75 -0.14 9.71
N GLN A 194 -44.66 0.79 9.39
CA GLN A 194 -45.60 0.67 8.28
C GLN A 194 -44.88 0.74 6.91
N LYS A 195 -43.85 1.57 6.78
CA LYS A 195 -43.08 1.75 5.54
C LYS A 195 -42.17 0.54 5.24
N PHE A 196 -41.50 0.00 6.26
CA PHE A 196 -40.47 -1.01 6.08
C PHE A 196 -40.87 -2.42 6.48
N GLY A 197 -41.92 -2.60 7.27
CA GLY A 197 -42.40 -3.91 7.72
C GLY A 197 -41.47 -4.58 8.74
N TYR A 198 -40.60 -3.80 9.40
CA TYR A 198 -39.78 -4.20 10.54
C TYR A 198 -39.55 -3.02 11.48
N GLU A 199 -39.25 -3.32 12.73
CA GLU A 199 -38.99 -2.36 13.80
C GLU A 199 -37.48 -2.18 14.01
N ILE A 200 -37.02 -0.93 14.19
CA ILE A 200 -35.65 -0.64 14.62
C ILE A 200 -35.66 -0.50 16.14
N LEU A 201 -34.95 -1.39 16.84
CA LEU A 201 -34.91 -1.42 18.30
C LEU A 201 -33.85 -0.48 18.87
N MET A 202 -32.65 -0.49 18.30
CA MET A 202 -31.53 0.33 18.75
C MET A 202 -30.43 0.41 17.69
N THR A 203 -29.62 1.46 17.76
CA THR A 203 -28.40 1.62 16.97
C THR A 203 -27.21 1.59 17.92
N ARG A 204 -26.15 0.85 17.54
CA ARG A 204 -24.89 0.79 18.31
C ARG A 204 -23.69 0.80 17.39
N GLN A 205 -22.51 1.04 17.95
CA GLN A 205 -21.26 0.82 17.25
C GLN A 205 -20.90 -0.68 17.18
N GLU A 206 -20.18 -1.10 16.12
CA GLU A 206 -19.58 -2.43 16.01
C GLU A 206 -18.66 -2.72 17.20
N THR A 207 -18.72 -3.94 17.71
CA THR A 207 -17.76 -4.39 18.73
C THR A 207 -16.38 -4.63 18.12
N PRO A 208 -15.30 -4.65 18.93
CA PRO A 208 -13.97 -5.00 18.44
C PRO A 208 -13.89 -6.39 17.77
N LEU A 209 -14.71 -7.34 18.21
CA LEU A 209 -14.80 -8.69 17.64
C LEU A 209 -15.46 -8.67 16.26
N GLU A 210 -16.57 -7.96 16.09
CA GLU A 210 -17.24 -7.74 14.79
C GLU A 210 -16.31 -7.05 13.80
N SER A 211 -15.65 -5.99 14.25
CA SER A 211 -14.64 -5.26 13.48
C SER A 211 -13.47 -6.13 13.03
N ALA A 212 -13.05 -7.12 13.84
CA ALA A 212 -11.99 -8.05 13.49
C ALA A 212 -12.39 -9.05 12.39
N TYR A 213 -13.69 -9.29 12.18
CA TYR A 213 -14.20 -10.14 11.10
C TYR A 213 -14.07 -9.46 9.72
N ARG A 214 -14.15 -8.13 9.68
CA ARG A 214 -14.14 -7.35 8.44
C ARG A 214 -12.75 -7.27 7.83
N ASN A 215 -12.67 -7.48 6.51
CA ASN A 215 -11.44 -7.34 5.75
C ASN A 215 -11.02 -5.87 5.69
N LYS A 216 -10.00 -5.53 6.49
CA LYS A 216 -9.34 -4.23 6.46
C LYS A 216 -8.58 -4.18 5.14
N ASN A 217 -8.92 -3.23 4.25
CA ASN A 217 -8.50 -3.04 2.84
C ASN A 217 -6.98 -3.07 2.50
N ASN A 218 -6.13 -3.67 3.31
CA ASN A 218 -4.73 -3.89 3.06
C ASN A 218 -4.51 -4.99 2.01
N LYS A 219 -4.66 -4.63 0.73
CA LYS A 219 -4.36 -5.49 -0.42
C LYS A 219 -2.87 -5.52 -0.79
N GLY A 220 -2.00 -4.80 -0.08
CA GLY A 220 -0.57 -4.73 -0.38
C GLY A 220 -0.21 -3.90 -1.63
N ILE A 221 -1.17 -3.20 -2.23
CA ILE A 221 -1.02 -2.48 -3.51
C ILE A 221 0.14 -1.47 -3.48
N ILE A 222 0.32 -0.75 -2.37
CA ILE A 222 1.41 0.23 -2.25
C ILE A 222 2.78 -0.46 -2.32
N ALA A 223 2.95 -1.61 -1.65
CA ALA A 223 4.20 -2.37 -1.71
C ALA A 223 4.45 -2.89 -3.13
N VAL A 224 3.41 -3.39 -3.80
CA VAL A 224 3.47 -3.85 -5.20
C VAL A 224 3.88 -2.71 -6.14
N PHE A 225 3.34 -1.52 -5.95
CA PHE A 225 3.69 -0.33 -6.75
C PHE A 225 5.19 0.01 -6.62
N PHE A 226 5.72 0.01 -5.40
CA PHE A 226 7.16 0.23 -5.20
C PHE A 226 8.01 -0.93 -5.73
N CYS A 227 7.55 -2.18 -5.67
CA CYS A 227 8.26 -3.31 -6.28
C CYS A 227 8.40 -3.13 -7.80
N PHE A 228 7.35 -2.63 -8.45
CA PHE A 228 7.38 -2.32 -9.87
C PHE A 228 8.42 -1.23 -10.16
N LEU A 229 8.41 -0.11 -9.42
CA LEU A 229 9.41 0.95 -9.59
C LEU A 229 10.84 0.45 -9.35
N THR A 230 11.07 -0.33 -8.30
CA THR A 230 12.38 -0.93 -8.02
C THR A 230 12.90 -1.72 -9.22
N ILE A 231 12.08 -2.54 -9.86
CA ILE A 231 12.54 -3.34 -11.01
C ILE A 231 12.76 -2.47 -12.24
N ASN A 232 11.91 -1.48 -12.52
CA ASN A 232 12.14 -0.60 -13.66
C ASN A 232 13.47 0.15 -13.53
N TYR A 233 13.72 0.81 -12.39
CA TYR A 233 14.99 1.51 -12.17
C TYR A 233 16.20 0.56 -12.13
N PHE A 234 16.02 -0.69 -11.68
CA PHE A 234 17.07 -1.69 -11.80
C PHE A 234 17.36 -2.04 -13.27
N LEU A 235 16.33 -2.19 -14.11
CA LEU A 235 16.52 -2.49 -15.53
C LEU A 235 17.11 -1.31 -16.30
N ASP A 236 16.71 -0.09 -15.95
CA ASP A 236 17.30 1.13 -16.49
C ASP A 236 18.78 1.21 -16.10
N PHE A 237 19.10 1.05 -14.81
CA PHE A 237 20.49 0.94 -14.33
C PHE A 237 21.24 -0.19 -15.02
N TRP A 238 20.60 -1.36 -15.18
CA TRP A 238 21.20 -2.50 -15.87
C TRP A 238 21.62 -2.06 -17.27
N GLN A 239 20.78 -1.37 -18.02
CA GLN A 239 21.10 -0.94 -19.39
C GLN A 239 22.06 0.25 -19.48
N SER A 240 21.89 1.26 -18.62
CA SER A 240 22.58 2.56 -18.70
C SER A 240 23.89 2.61 -17.89
N ASN A 241 24.01 1.78 -16.84
CA ASN A 241 25.01 1.90 -15.77
C ASN A 241 25.02 3.29 -15.07
N GLU A 242 23.94 4.08 -15.16
CA GLU A 242 23.88 5.41 -14.54
C GLU A 242 23.67 5.33 -13.02
N LEU A 243 24.50 6.06 -12.26
CA LEU A 243 24.41 6.10 -10.79
C LEU A 243 23.08 6.67 -10.29
N PHE A 244 22.41 7.52 -11.07
CA PHE A 244 21.12 8.07 -10.72
C PHE A 244 20.02 7.00 -10.66
N ASP A 245 20.01 6.07 -11.62
CA ASP A 245 19.10 4.93 -11.64
C ASP A 245 19.35 4.00 -10.44
N LEU A 246 20.63 3.78 -10.09
CA LEU A 246 21.01 3.00 -8.91
C LEU A 246 20.52 3.65 -7.60
N PHE A 247 20.60 4.98 -7.49
CA PHE A 247 20.08 5.71 -6.35
C PHE A 247 18.55 5.55 -6.22
N LEU A 248 17.82 5.72 -7.33
CA LEU A 248 16.37 5.54 -7.37
C LEU A 248 15.95 4.11 -7.08
N PHE A 249 16.67 3.12 -7.60
CA PHE A 249 16.51 1.71 -7.24
C PHE A 249 16.58 1.51 -5.72
N GLY A 250 17.63 2.02 -5.06
CA GLY A 250 17.83 1.90 -3.62
C GLY A 250 16.72 2.56 -2.79
N LEU A 251 16.30 3.77 -3.17
CA LEU A 251 15.21 4.48 -2.51
C LEU A 251 13.88 3.71 -2.58
N ASN A 252 13.54 3.18 -3.75
CA ASN A 252 12.33 2.39 -3.95
C ASN A 252 12.39 1.05 -3.20
N LEU A 253 13.56 0.40 -3.14
CA LEU A 253 13.75 -0.83 -2.38
C LEU A 253 13.49 -0.63 -0.88
N VAL A 254 13.96 0.49 -0.31
CA VAL A 254 13.65 0.86 1.08
C VAL A 254 12.15 1.08 1.28
N ALA A 255 11.48 1.73 0.32
CA ALA A 255 10.03 1.91 0.35
C ALA A 255 9.28 0.57 0.30
N VAL A 256 9.71 -0.38 -0.55
CA VAL A 256 9.18 -1.76 -0.57
C VAL A 256 9.27 -2.39 0.81
N ILE A 257 10.46 -2.38 1.43
CA ILE A 257 10.68 -2.97 2.76
C ILE A 257 9.77 -2.31 3.79
N TYR A 258 9.66 -0.98 3.78
CA TYR A 258 8.83 -0.23 4.69
C TYR A 258 7.34 -0.58 4.54
N PHE A 259 6.79 -0.52 3.32
CA PHE A 259 5.36 -0.81 3.08
C PHE A 259 5.03 -2.30 3.19
N TYR A 260 6.00 -3.18 2.96
CA TYR A 260 5.88 -4.59 3.28
C TYR A 260 5.78 -4.78 4.80
N ARG A 261 6.67 -4.21 5.61
CA ARG A 261 6.61 -4.39 7.07
C ARG A 261 5.46 -3.66 7.73
N ARG A 262 5.05 -2.51 7.18
CA ARG A 262 3.96 -1.70 7.72
C ARG A 262 2.65 -2.49 7.65
N LYS A 263 2.16 -2.89 8.81
CA LYS A 263 0.75 -3.22 8.99
C LYS A 263 0.03 -1.87 9.02
N PRO A 264 -0.75 -1.48 8.01
CA PRO A 264 -1.56 -0.29 8.13
C PRO A 264 -2.44 -0.49 9.36
N LYS A 265 -2.20 0.34 10.38
CA LYS A 265 -3.19 0.59 11.43
C LYS A 265 -4.33 1.28 10.69
N SER A 266 -5.16 0.51 10.01
CA SER A 266 -6.44 1.00 9.52
C SER A 266 -7.08 1.58 10.77
N LYS A 267 -7.22 2.90 10.82
CA LYS A 267 -8.25 3.53 11.64
C LYS A 267 -9.51 2.86 11.14
N VAL A 268 -9.96 1.84 11.86
CA VAL A 268 -11.15 1.12 11.47
C VAL A 268 -12.24 2.18 11.53
N LYS A 269 -12.88 2.48 10.40
CA LYS A 269 -14.13 3.22 10.44
C LYS A 269 -15.11 2.30 11.17
N ILE A 270 -15.33 2.58 12.46
CA ILE A 270 -16.29 1.85 13.27
C ILE A 270 -17.61 1.99 12.54
N GLN A 271 -18.21 0.86 12.16
CA GLN A 271 -19.51 0.87 11.50
C GLN A 271 -20.60 0.91 12.55
N TYR A 272 -21.69 1.61 12.24
CA TYR A 272 -22.92 1.54 13.00
C TYR A 272 -23.70 0.28 12.63
N VAL A 273 -24.37 -0.27 13.64
CA VAL A 273 -25.13 -1.50 13.61
C VAL A 273 -26.52 -1.20 14.12
N ASN A 274 -27.52 -1.47 13.29
CA ASN A 274 -28.92 -1.38 13.67
C ASN A 274 -29.39 -2.75 14.13
N ARG A 275 -29.98 -2.79 15.32
CA ARG A 275 -30.75 -3.93 15.77
C ARG A 275 -32.17 -3.77 15.27
N ILE A 276 -32.58 -4.64 14.34
CA ILE A 276 -33.91 -4.64 13.76
C ILE A 276 -34.69 -5.88 14.20
N ARG A 277 -36.00 -5.78 14.23
CA ARG A 277 -36.92 -6.88 14.53
C ARG A 277 -37.94 -6.98 13.41
N GLY A 278 -37.93 -8.08 12.67
CA GLY A 278 -38.83 -8.26 11.53
C GLY A 278 -38.93 -9.70 11.05
N LYS A 279 -39.86 -9.97 10.14
CA LYS A 279 -40.03 -11.30 9.52
C LYS A 279 -39.13 -11.45 8.31
N VAL A 280 -38.49 -12.61 8.20
CA VAL A 280 -37.81 -13.03 6.98
C VAL A 280 -38.88 -13.54 6.02
N LYS A 281 -39.03 -12.91 4.87
CA LYS A 281 -40.00 -13.31 3.85
C LYS A 281 -39.44 -14.35 2.88
N ASN A 282 -38.19 -14.15 2.49
CA ASN A 282 -37.55 -14.97 1.48
C ASN A 282 -36.04 -15.00 1.72
N LYS A 283 -35.42 -16.11 1.30
CA LYS A 283 -33.99 -16.34 1.31
C LYS A 283 -33.51 -16.73 -0.07
N ASN A 284 -32.62 -15.92 -0.63
CA ASN A 284 -31.88 -16.27 -1.82
C ASN A 284 -30.54 -16.93 -1.47
N SER A 285 -30.54 -18.26 -1.53
CA SER A 285 -29.36 -19.09 -1.25
C SER A 285 -28.20 -18.87 -2.23
N LYS A 286 -28.46 -18.44 -3.49
CA LYS A 286 -27.41 -18.21 -4.49
C LYS A 286 -26.65 -16.91 -4.23
N THR A 287 -27.37 -15.83 -3.92
CA THR A 287 -26.79 -14.52 -3.63
C THR A 287 -26.45 -14.30 -2.16
N LYS A 288 -26.84 -15.25 -1.29
CA LYS A 288 -26.66 -15.21 0.18
C LYS A 288 -27.34 -14.00 0.81
N GLN A 289 -28.57 -13.80 0.39
CA GLN A 289 -29.39 -12.66 0.79
C GLN A 289 -30.69 -13.14 1.40
N ILE A 290 -31.20 -12.39 2.37
CA ILE A 290 -32.57 -12.51 2.85
C ILE A 290 -33.31 -11.20 2.66
N THR A 291 -34.62 -11.30 2.46
CA THR A 291 -35.52 -10.15 2.44
C THR A 291 -36.25 -10.08 3.77
N VAL A 292 -36.10 -8.96 4.48
CA VAL A 292 -36.74 -8.69 5.77
C VAL A 292 -37.77 -7.57 5.59
N GLY A 293 -38.95 -7.74 6.20
CA GLY A 293 -40.06 -6.78 6.08
C GLY A 293 -40.53 -6.63 4.64
N HIS A 294 -40.82 -5.40 4.19
CA HIS A 294 -41.33 -5.15 2.83
C HIS A 294 -40.28 -5.43 1.76
N ASN A 295 -39.13 -4.75 1.76
CA ASN A 295 -38.13 -4.82 0.67
C ASN A 295 -36.65 -4.76 1.12
N SER A 296 -36.32 -4.99 2.40
CA SER A 296 -34.94 -4.85 2.86
C SER A 296 -34.11 -6.10 2.55
N ILE A 297 -33.25 -6.00 1.54
CA ILE A 297 -32.31 -7.05 1.11
C ILE A 297 -31.05 -6.96 1.97
N LEU A 298 -30.79 -8.02 2.74
CA LEU A 298 -29.67 -8.11 3.68
C LEU A 298 -28.77 -9.29 3.33
N ASN A 299 -27.45 -9.10 3.42
CA ASN A 299 -26.46 -10.12 3.12
C ASN A 299 -26.07 -10.89 4.39
N TYR A 300 -26.01 -12.22 4.33
CA TYR A 300 -25.56 -13.05 5.46
C TYR A 300 -24.24 -13.79 5.17
N PRO A 301 -23.46 -14.17 6.20
CA PRO A 301 -22.24 -14.95 6.03
C PRO A 301 -22.46 -16.32 5.37
N ASP A 302 -21.56 -16.74 4.47
CA ASP A 302 -21.65 -18.02 3.74
C ASP A 302 -21.95 -19.23 4.66
N ASN A 303 -21.31 -19.26 5.82
CA ASN A 303 -21.38 -20.36 6.76
C ASN A 303 -22.71 -20.42 7.52
N TRP A 304 -23.57 -19.40 7.39
CA TRP A 304 -24.91 -19.38 7.99
C TRP A 304 -25.99 -19.94 7.07
N GLN A 305 -25.65 -20.21 5.80
CA GLN A 305 -26.60 -20.61 4.78
C GLN A 305 -27.45 -21.83 5.18
N ALA A 306 -26.91 -22.80 5.92
CA ALA A 306 -27.68 -23.98 6.34
C ALA A 306 -28.63 -23.71 7.52
N TYR A 307 -28.40 -22.65 8.30
CA TYR A 307 -29.08 -22.40 9.57
C TYR A 307 -30.10 -21.27 9.51
N ILE A 308 -30.06 -20.44 8.45
CA ILE A 308 -31.06 -19.40 8.23
C ILE A 308 -32.28 -20.03 7.54
N PRO A 309 -33.50 -19.90 8.10
CA PRO A 309 -34.72 -20.43 7.50
C PRO A 309 -35.10 -19.69 6.21
N GLU A 310 -35.91 -20.31 5.34
CA GLU A 310 -36.36 -19.66 4.11
C GLU A 310 -37.35 -18.51 4.38
N HIS A 311 -38.21 -18.69 5.38
CA HIS A 311 -39.14 -17.70 5.88
C HIS A 311 -39.32 -17.86 7.39
N THR A 312 -39.76 -16.81 8.09
CA THR A 312 -40.06 -16.87 9.52
C THR A 312 -41.51 -16.50 9.79
N LEU A 313 -42.20 -17.30 10.61
CA LEU A 313 -43.57 -17.02 11.03
C LEU A 313 -43.61 -15.87 12.05
N THR A 314 -42.61 -15.81 12.92
CA THR A 314 -42.44 -14.80 13.96
C THR A 314 -41.37 -13.77 13.58
N ASN A 315 -41.39 -12.64 14.27
CA ASN A 315 -40.36 -11.62 14.14
C ASN A 315 -39.05 -12.14 14.75
N VAL A 316 -37.95 -11.95 14.03
CA VAL A 316 -36.60 -12.30 14.50
C VAL A 316 -35.80 -11.01 14.67
N GLU A 317 -34.99 -10.97 15.73
CA GLU A 317 -34.04 -9.89 15.95
C GLU A 317 -32.75 -10.10 15.16
N LEU A 318 -32.31 -9.07 14.45
CA LEU A 318 -31.12 -9.09 13.61
C LEU A 318 -30.26 -7.88 13.97
N ASP A 319 -28.94 -8.08 14.06
CA ASP A 319 -28.00 -6.95 14.08
C ASP A 319 -27.41 -6.80 12.67
N VAL A 320 -27.57 -5.61 12.07
CA VAL A 320 -27.26 -5.34 10.65
C VAL A 320 -26.35 -4.12 10.54
N THR A 321 -25.27 -4.22 9.76
CA THR A 321 -24.37 -3.08 9.51
C THR A 321 -24.98 -2.06 8.56
N PHE A 322 -24.74 -0.78 8.82
CA PHE A 322 -25.30 0.34 8.03
C PHE A 322 -24.83 0.33 6.57
N GLU A 323 -23.51 0.43 6.36
CA GLU A 323 -22.93 0.64 5.02
C GLU A 323 -23.09 -0.59 4.11
N ASP A 324 -22.87 -1.78 4.66
CA ASP A 324 -22.75 -3.01 3.87
C ASP A 324 -24.05 -3.84 3.83
N LYS A 325 -25.07 -3.45 4.61
CA LYS A 325 -26.32 -4.21 4.84
C LYS A 325 -26.05 -5.68 5.18
N LYS A 326 -25.01 -5.94 5.99
CA LYS A 326 -24.60 -7.30 6.39
C LYS A 326 -25.16 -7.65 7.75
N ILE A 327 -25.69 -8.86 7.85
CA ILE A 327 -26.15 -9.42 9.11
C ILE A 327 -24.95 -9.93 9.89
N ILE A 328 -24.76 -9.41 11.09
CA ILE A 328 -23.69 -9.79 12.02
C ILE A 328 -24.21 -10.57 13.23
N ARG A 329 -25.53 -10.56 13.45
CA ARG A 329 -26.23 -11.43 14.39
C ARG A 329 -27.60 -11.79 13.84
N TYR A 330 -27.98 -13.06 13.92
CA TYR A 330 -29.30 -13.55 13.58
C TYR A 330 -29.88 -14.27 14.80
N GLY A 331 -30.90 -13.67 15.42
CA GLY A 331 -31.49 -14.12 16.68
C GLY A 331 -30.46 -14.23 17.81
N TYR A 332 -30.62 -15.27 18.65
CA TYR A 332 -29.71 -15.56 19.77
C TYR A 332 -28.67 -16.65 19.44
N THR A 333 -28.86 -17.33 18.30
CA THR A 333 -28.08 -18.52 17.90
C THR A 333 -26.86 -18.16 17.06
N LEU A 334 -27.02 -17.33 16.02
CA LEU A 334 -25.96 -17.01 15.07
C LEU A 334 -25.37 -15.62 15.38
N SER A 335 -24.06 -15.54 15.53
CA SER A 335 -23.37 -14.28 15.85
C SER A 335 -21.91 -14.31 15.39
N VAL A 336 -21.52 -13.29 14.63
CA VAL A 336 -20.14 -13.09 14.17
C VAL A 336 -19.21 -12.88 15.37
N SER A 337 -19.65 -12.16 16.41
CA SER A 337 -18.89 -11.98 17.65
C SER A 337 -18.53 -13.33 18.28
N LYS A 338 -19.51 -14.22 18.46
CA LYS A 338 -19.29 -15.58 19.00
C LYS A 338 -18.34 -16.40 18.12
N GLU A 339 -18.41 -16.27 16.79
CA GLU A 339 -17.47 -16.96 15.90
C GLU A 339 -16.02 -16.49 16.08
N VAL A 340 -15.82 -15.18 16.18
CA VAL A 340 -14.48 -14.59 16.33
C VAL A 340 -13.91 -14.91 17.71
N GLU A 341 -14.75 -14.92 18.74
CA GLU A 341 -14.38 -15.34 20.09
C GLU A 341 -13.92 -16.80 20.14
N ASN A 342 -14.73 -17.73 19.60
CA ASN A 342 -14.46 -19.16 19.69
C ASN A 342 -13.41 -19.68 18.69
N PHE A 343 -13.31 -19.07 17.49
CA PHE A 343 -12.49 -19.58 16.40
C PHE A 343 -11.46 -18.57 15.86
N GLY A 344 -11.41 -17.37 16.42
CA GLY A 344 -10.55 -16.29 15.96
C GLY A 344 -11.04 -15.60 14.67
N SER A 345 -10.38 -14.49 14.35
CA SER A 345 -10.70 -13.68 13.17
C SER A 345 -10.26 -14.35 11.85
N PRO A 346 -10.98 -14.10 10.74
CA PRO A 346 -10.59 -14.57 9.42
C PRO A 346 -9.17 -14.11 9.04
N LYS A 347 -8.37 -15.01 8.45
CA LYS A 347 -7.04 -14.67 7.96
C LYS A 347 -7.13 -14.06 6.56
N PHE A 348 -6.94 -12.76 6.43
CA PHE A 348 -7.03 -12.09 5.12
C PHE A 348 -5.87 -12.47 4.18
N THR A 349 -6.22 -12.94 2.99
CA THR A 349 -5.30 -13.50 1.98
C THR A 349 -4.90 -12.49 0.92
N GLY A 350 -5.69 -11.43 0.71
CA GLY A 350 -5.57 -10.53 -0.44
C GLY A 350 -4.18 -9.95 -0.65
N ARG A 351 -3.54 -9.46 0.42
CA ARG A 351 -2.16 -8.93 0.36
C ARG A 351 -1.15 -9.92 -0.21
N ASN A 352 -1.15 -11.14 0.32
CA ASN A 352 -0.15 -12.14 -0.05
C ASN A 352 -0.42 -12.68 -1.45
N LEU A 353 -1.70 -12.74 -1.85
CA LEU A 353 -2.07 -13.10 -3.22
C LEU A 353 -1.52 -12.08 -4.23
N TRP A 354 -1.71 -10.78 -3.99
CA TRP A 354 -1.21 -9.73 -4.88
C TRP A 354 0.32 -9.72 -4.96
N LEU A 355 1.00 -9.83 -3.82
CA LEU A 355 2.46 -9.90 -3.77
C LEU A 355 3.00 -11.15 -4.46
N PHE A 356 2.32 -12.29 -4.35
CA PHE A 356 2.68 -13.52 -5.05
C PHE A 356 2.52 -13.38 -6.57
N LEU A 357 1.32 -12.99 -7.04
CA LEU A 357 1.05 -12.90 -8.49
C LEU A 357 1.96 -11.90 -9.19
N VAL A 358 2.11 -10.70 -8.62
CA VAL A 358 2.99 -9.69 -9.21
C VAL A 358 4.46 -10.06 -9.02
N GLY A 359 4.81 -10.70 -7.90
CA GLY A 359 6.14 -11.23 -7.66
C GLY A 359 6.60 -12.21 -8.75
N ILE A 360 5.75 -13.16 -9.16
CA ILE A 360 6.07 -14.10 -10.26
C ILE A 360 6.41 -13.35 -11.55
N ILE A 361 5.57 -12.39 -11.95
CA ILE A 361 5.75 -11.61 -13.17
C ILE A 361 7.07 -10.83 -13.11
N LEU A 362 7.29 -10.15 -11.99
CA LEU A 362 8.47 -9.33 -11.75
C LEU A 362 9.77 -10.16 -11.71
N THR A 363 9.77 -11.31 -11.04
CA THR A 363 10.89 -12.26 -11.02
C THR A 363 11.21 -12.76 -12.42
N PHE A 364 10.19 -13.09 -13.22
CA PHE A 364 10.39 -13.51 -14.61
C PHE A 364 10.98 -12.39 -15.48
N ILE A 365 10.50 -11.15 -15.32
CA ILE A 365 11.05 -9.99 -16.03
C ILE A 365 12.54 -9.81 -15.71
N VAL A 366 12.92 -9.85 -14.42
CA VAL A 366 14.34 -9.74 -14.02
C VAL A 366 15.16 -10.89 -14.60
N TYR A 367 14.67 -12.13 -14.51
CA TYR A 367 15.33 -13.30 -15.07
C TYR A 367 15.65 -13.14 -16.56
N ALA A 368 14.65 -12.73 -17.35
CA ALA A 368 14.77 -12.61 -18.79
C ALA A 368 15.57 -11.38 -19.23
N LYS A 369 15.34 -10.21 -18.63
CA LYS A 369 15.95 -8.94 -19.07
C LYS A 369 17.37 -8.75 -18.56
N ALA A 370 17.67 -9.24 -17.35
CA ALA A 370 19.01 -9.13 -16.79
C ALA A 370 19.90 -10.34 -17.11
N ASN A 371 19.45 -11.27 -17.97
CA ASN A 371 20.19 -12.50 -18.32
C ASN A 371 20.72 -13.25 -17.08
N VAL A 372 19.86 -13.49 -16.09
CA VAL A 372 20.30 -14.03 -14.79
C VAL A 372 20.99 -15.40 -14.92
N LYS A 373 20.60 -16.24 -15.89
CA LYS A 373 21.30 -17.51 -16.20
C LYS A 373 22.78 -17.26 -16.46
N ASP A 374 23.09 -16.40 -17.43
CA ASP A 374 24.45 -16.08 -17.85
C ASP A 374 25.25 -15.44 -16.71
N ASN A 375 24.61 -14.56 -15.93
CA ASN A 375 25.23 -13.96 -14.76
C ASN A 375 25.65 -14.99 -13.71
N ILE A 376 24.81 -16.01 -13.47
CA ILE A 376 25.12 -17.08 -12.53
C ILE A 376 26.29 -17.92 -13.03
N PHE A 377 26.30 -18.33 -14.30
CA PHE A 377 27.42 -19.09 -14.88
C PHE A 377 28.72 -18.29 -14.87
N TYR A 378 28.67 -17.03 -15.30
CA TYR A 378 29.83 -16.14 -15.25
C TYR A 378 30.35 -15.98 -13.84
N MET A 379 29.48 -15.73 -12.85
CA MET A 379 29.89 -15.58 -11.46
C MET A 379 30.47 -16.87 -10.88
N TYR A 380 29.88 -18.03 -11.20
CA TYR A 380 30.39 -19.33 -10.79
C TYR A 380 31.83 -19.54 -11.27
N HIS A 381 32.08 -19.33 -12.56
CA HIS A 381 33.41 -19.49 -13.13
C HIS A 381 34.41 -18.41 -12.68
N PHE A 382 33.92 -17.19 -12.47
CA PHE A 382 34.73 -16.11 -11.90
C PHE A 382 35.22 -16.46 -10.49
N THR A 383 34.34 -17.00 -9.65
CA THR A 383 34.68 -17.37 -8.26
C THR A 383 35.58 -18.59 -8.14
N ASN A 384 35.48 -19.53 -9.08
CA ASN A 384 36.25 -20.78 -9.07
C ASN A 384 37.57 -20.66 -9.85
N HIS A 385 37.90 -19.49 -10.40
CA HIS A 385 39.10 -19.22 -11.18
C HIS A 385 39.29 -20.16 -12.39
N ASP A 386 38.19 -20.61 -12.97
CA ASP A 386 38.12 -21.57 -14.08
C ASP A 386 37.49 -20.94 -15.34
N LEU A 387 37.35 -19.60 -15.37
CA LEU A 387 37.03 -18.85 -16.59
C LEU A 387 38.06 -19.15 -17.69
N LYS A 388 37.65 -19.95 -18.67
CA LYS A 388 38.46 -20.22 -19.86
C LYS A 388 38.14 -19.20 -20.95
N SER A 389 39.21 -18.60 -21.47
CA SER A 389 39.17 -17.76 -22.66
C SER A 389 39.67 -18.57 -23.83
N TRP A 390 38.84 -18.75 -24.84
CA TRP A 390 39.19 -19.46 -26.06
C TRP A 390 39.30 -18.46 -27.22
N ASN A 391 40.44 -18.48 -27.91
CA ASN A 391 40.62 -17.78 -29.16
C ASN A 391 40.62 -18.81 -30.28
N PHE A 392 39.69 -18.66 -31.22
CA PHE A 392 39.54 -19.53 -32.37
C PHE A 392 39.81 -18.73 -33.64
N ASP A 393 40.93 -19.01 -34.28
CA ASP A 393 41.29 -18.42 -35.58
C ASP A 393 40.93 -19.33 -36.76
N ASP A 394 40.57 -20.59 -36.46
CA ASP A 394 40.15 -21.59 -37.44
C ASP A 394 38.87 -22.32 -36.97
N SER A 395 37.97 -22.56 -37.92
CA SER A 395 36.70 -23.26 -37.74
C SER A 395 36.88 -24.72 -37.29
N SER A 396 37.99 -25.38 -37.67
CA SER A 396 38.28 -26.77 -37.30
C SER A 396 38.47 -26.96 -35.79
N GLN A 397 38.97 -25.93 -35.11
CA GLN A 397 39.21 -25.94 -33.66
C GLN A 397 37.92 -25.87 -32.84
N LEU A 398 36.82 -25.36 -33.44
CA LEU A 398 35.51 -25.27 -32.78
C LEU A 398 34.86 -26.64 -32.57
N LEU A 399 35.18 -27.62 -33.41
CA LEU A 399 34.59 -28.98 -33.37
C LEU A 399 35.30 -29.89 -32.35
N THR A 400 36.55 -29.60 -32.00
CA THR A 400 37.40 -30.49 -31.19
C THR A 400 37.57 -30.03 -29.74
N ASN A 401 37.19 -28.80 -29.41
CA ASN A 401 37.35 -28.24 -28.07
C ASN A 401 36.17 -28.52 -27.13
N ASN A 402 36.47 -28.73 -25.85
CA ASN A 402 35.49 -28.97 -24.79
C ASN A 402 34.93 -27.64 -24.25
N LEU A 403 34.18 -26.94 -25.11
CA LEU A 403 33.52 -25.68 -24.78
C LEU A 403 32.39 -25.90 -23.78
N LYS A 404 32.23 -24.99 -22.81
CA LYS A 404 31.16 -25.04 -21.80
C LYS A 404 30.40 -23.72 -21.71
N GLU A 405 29.15 -23.79 -21.23
CA GLU A 405 28.40 -22.58 -20.87
C GLU A 405 29.18 -21.78 -19.82
N GLY A 406 29.27 -20.46 -20.01
CA GLY A 406 30.06 -19.58 -19.15
C GLY A 406 31.53 -19.40 -19.57
N ASP A 407 32.02 -20.15 -20.56
CA ASP A 407 33.31 -19.87 -21.20
C ASP A 407 33.23 -18.55 -21.99
N TRP A 408 34.35 -17.85 -22.09
CA TRP A 408 34.47 -16.70 -22.98
C TRP A 408 35.14 -17.13 -24.28
N VAL A 409 34.58 -16.71 -25.40
CA VAL A 409 35.09 -17.05 -26.72
C VAL A 409 35.32 -15.80 -27.54
N ASN A 410 36.37 -15.85 -28.34
CA ASN A 410 36.68 -14.89 -29.39
C ASN A 410 36.98 -15.68 -30.65
N VAL A 411 36.10 -15.53 -31.64
CA VAL A 411 36.17 -16.31 -32.87
C VAL A 411 36.38 -15.35 -34.02
N THR A 412 37.44 -15.61 -34.77
CA THR A 412 37.74 -14.95 -36.04
C THR A 412 37.77 -16.04 -37.10
N THR A 413 36.80 -16.02 -38.02
CA THR A 413 36.66 -17.10 -39.00
C THR A 413 36.27 -16.55 -40.37
N GLU A 414 36.78 -17.20 -41.40
CA GLU A 414 36.40 -17.00 -42.80
C GLU A 414 35.46 -18.15 -43.21
N GLY A 415 34.65 -17.98 -44.25
CA GLY A 415 33.72 -19.05 -44.67
C GLY A 415 32.30 -18.91 -44.13
N ALA A 416 31.99 -17.83 -43.41
CA ALA A 416 30.71 -17.72 -42.71
C ALA A 416 29.56 -17.34 -43.65
N LEU A 417 28.41 -17.98 -43.48
CA LEU A 417 27.17 -17.76 -44.23
C LEU A 417 26.06 -17.31 -43.30
N CYS A 418 25.17 -16.45 -43.77
CA CYS A 418 24.02 -15.99 -43.00
C CYS A 418 22.74 -16.76 -43.39
N ASP A 419 22.10 -17.42 -42.43
CA ASP A 419 20.91 -18.28 -42.65
C ASP A 419 19.67 -17.48 -43.11
N LYS A 420 19.53 -16.21 -42.70
CA LYS A 420 18.30 -15.44 -42.99
C LYS A 420 18.54 -13.96 -43.28
N TYR A 421 18.54 -13.61 -44.57
CA TYR A 421 18.62 -12.23 -45.03
C TYR A 421 17.21 -11.59 -45.10
N ASN A 422 16.91 -10.67 -44.18
CA ASN A 422 15.62 -9.96 -44.19
C ASN A 422 15.71 -8.65 -44.98
N LYS A 423 15.36 -8.69 -46.28
CA LYS A 423 15.36 -7.51 -47.20
C LYS A 423 14.56 -6.31 -46.69
N LYS A 424 13.62 -6.47 -45.75
CA LYS A 424 12.78 -5.37 -45.23
C LYS A 424 13.43 -4.56 -44.10
N VAL A 425 14.48 -5.10 -43.46
CA VAL A 425 15.18 -4.46 -42.34
C VAL A 425 16.67 -4.54 -42.65
N LYS A 426 17.24 -3.43 -43.16
CA LYS A 426 18.67 -3.28 -43.53
C LYS A 426 19.60 -4.27 -42.79
N SER A 427 20.15 -5.22 -43.55
CA SER A 427 21.36 -6.02 -43.26
C SER A 427 21.55 -6.51 -41.81
N LYS A 428 20.63 -7.34 -41.30
CA LYS A 428 20.78 -8.00 -39.99
C LYS A 428 20.78 -9.51 -40.12
N CYS A 429 21.85 -10.15 -39.66
CA CYS A 429 21.96 -11.61 -39.59
C CYS A 429 21.58 -12.12 -38.20
N GLU A 430 20.70 -13.12 -38.13
CA GLU A 430 20.25 -13.74 -36.87
C GLU A 430 21.12 -14.96 -36.49
N LYS A 431 21.53 -15.76 -37.48
CA LYS A 431 22.35 -16.96 -37.31
C LYS A 431 23.43 -17.02 -38.37
N VAL A 432 24.63 -17.37 -37.94
CA VAL A 432 25.80 -17.55 -38.79
C VAL A 432 26.14 -19.03 -38.84
N GLU A 433 26.21 -19.58 -40.06
CA GLU A 433 26.64 -20.94 -40.34
C GLU A 433 28.06 -20.94 -40.88
N ILE A 434 28.95 -21.68 -40.24
CA ILE A 434 30.33 -21.88 -40.69
C ILE A 434 30.40 -23.30 -41.24
N HIS A 435 30.69 -23.42 -42.53
CA HIS A 435 30.89 -24.71 -43.16
C HIS A 435 32.36 -25.10 -43.09
N ASN A 436 32.68 -26.18 -42.38
CA ASN A 436 34.04 -26.71 -42.38
C ASN A 436 34.28 -27.50 -43.68
N GLN A 437 35.30 -27.09 -44.44
CA GLN A 437 35.66 -27.71 -45.73
C GLN A 437 36.19 -29.14 -45.59
N THR A 438 36.65 -29.57 -44.40
CA THR A 438 37.28 -30.88 -44.22
C THR A 438 36.28 -32.01 -43.92
N ASP A 439 35.15 -31.73 -43.26
CA ASP A 439 34.25 -32.76 -42.71
C ASP A 439 32.79 -32.65 -43.18
N ASN A 440 32.46 -31.76 -44.12
CA ASN A 440 31.08 -31.42 -44.53
C ASN A 440 30.16 -31.04 -43.34
N ALA A 441 30.75 -30.74 -42.20
CA ALA A 441 30.04 -30.42 -40.97
C ALA A 441 29.79 -28.91 -40.92
N SER A 442 28.53 -28.52 -40.83
CA SER A 442 28.15 -27.14 -40.56
C SER A 442 28.11 -26.87 -39.06
N PHE A 443 28.54 -25.67 -38.67
CA PHE A 443 28.61 -25.21 -37.30
C PHE A 443 27.79 -23.92 -37.18
N THR A 444 26.88 -23.86 -36.21
CA THR A 444 25.93 -22.75 -36.07
C THR A 444 26.28 -21.83 -34.91
N ILE A 445 26.28 -20.52 -35.15
CA ILE A 445 26.55 -19.52 -34.14
C ILE A 445 25.42 -18.51 -34.11
N THR A 446 24.84 -18.33 -32.92
CA THR A 446 23.71 -17.43 -32.70
C THR A 446 24.09 -16.35 -31.70
N LEU A 447 23.66 -15.09 -31.93
CA LEU A 447 23.81 -14.02 -30.94
C LEU A 447 22.56 -13.89 -30.09
N LYS A 448 22.74 -13.81 -28.78
CA LYS A 448 21.64 -13.59 -27.84
C LYS A 448 21.14 -12.15 -27.92
N ASN A 449 19.85 -11.99 -28.24
CA ASN A 449 19.14 -10.70 -28.26
C ASN A 449 19.80 -9.59 -29.11
N LYS A 450 20.66 -9.96 -30.07
CA LYS A 450 21.32 -9.05 -31.01
C LYS A 450 21.38 -9.69 -32.39
N PHE A 451 21.75 -8.89 -33.38
CA PHE A 451 21.99 -9.31 -34.75
C PHE A 451 23.44 -9.01 -35.12
N PHE A 452 24.02 -9.77 -36.05
CA PHE A 452 25.29 -9.37 -36.65
C PHE A 452 25.03 -8.21 -37.62
N ASN A 453 25.90 -7.20 -37.57
CA ASN A 453 25.83 -6.05 -38.47
C ASN A 453 26.81 -6.24 -39.62
N GLU A 454 26.36 -5.95 -40.84
CA GLU A 454 27.20 -5.89 -42.03
C GLU A 454 27.91 -4.52 -42.09
N THR A 455 29.24 -4.53 -42.24
CA THR A 455 30.06 -3.31 -42.41
C THR A 455 30.64 -3.27 -43.81
N ASP A 456 30.36 -2.20 -44.56
CA ASP A 456 30.95 -1.93 -45.87
C ASP A 456 32.44 -1.57 -45.72
N SER A 457 33.27 -2.16 -46.58
CA SER A 457 34.74 -2.12 -46.51
C SER A 457 35.39 -0.75 -46.78
N LYS A 458 34.63 0.36 -46.74
CA LYS A 458 35.13 1.72 -47.02
C LYS A 458 35.23 2.63 -45.79
N ASP A 459 34.58 2.30 -44.68
CA ASP A 459 34.54 3.14 -43.48
C ASP A 459 35.45 2.61 -42.37
N GLN A 460 36.69 2.26 -42.71
CA GLN A 460 37.62 1.58 -41.80
C GLN A 460 38.50 2.54 -40.95
N GLU A 461 38.32 3.86 -41.04
CA GLU A 461 39.20 4.80 -40.32
C GLU A 461 38.61 5.50 -39.08
N ASP A 462 37.31 5.40 -38.76
CA ASP A 462 36.74 6.15 -37.62
C ASP A 462 35.99 5.33 -36.55
N LEU A 463 36.07 3.99 -36.59
CA LEU A 463 35.35 3.11 -35.65
C LEU A 463 36.28 2.31 -34.71
N GLU A 464 37.18 3.02 -34.03
CA GLU A 464 37.99 2.46 -32.92
C GLU A 464 37.25 2.42 -31.56
N SER A 465 35.95 2.71 -31.51
CA SER A 465 35.18 2.67 -30.26
C SER A 465 34.18 1.51 -30.25
N ASN A 466 34.54 0.48 -29.48
CA ASN A 466 33.71 -0.64 -29.01
C ASN A 466 33.46 -1.79 -29.99
N ARG A 467 34.06 -2.94 -29.69
CA ARG A 467 33.93 -4.26 -30.33
C ARG A 467 32.47 -4.66 -30.58
N VAL A 468 31.94 -4.28 -31.74
CA VAL A 468 30.70 -4.79 -32.33
C VAL A 468 31.02 -6.03 -33.17
N SER A 469 30.14 -7.03 -33.13
CA SER A 469 30.14 -8.18 -34.02
C SER A 469 29.92 -7.73 -35.47
N ASN A 470 31.02 -7.59 -36.22
CA ASN A 470 31.01 -7.09 -37.59
C ASN A 470 31.15 -8.25 -38.58
N PHE A 471 30.32 -8.22 -39.61
CA PHE A 471 30.38 -9.09 -40.78
C PHE A 471 30.99 -8.25 -41.91
N THR A 472 32.19 -8.62 -42.38
CA THR A 472 32.85 -7.94 -43.51
C THR A 472 32.88 -8.88 -44.71
N SER A 473 32.04 -8.61 -45.72
CA SER A 473 32.38 -8.95 -47.11
C SER A 473 31.45 -8.31 -48.13
N LEU A 474 32.10 -7.57 -49.03
CA LEU A 474 31.84 -7.34 -50.44
C LEU A 474 30.50 -7.83 -51.01
N ASN A 475 29.76 -6.86 -51.58
CA ASN A 475 29.02 -6.93 -52.85
C ASN A 475 28.57 -8.32 -53.32
N SER A 476 27.25 -8.46 -53.41
CA SER A 476 26.47 -9.59 -53.93
C SER A 476 26.30 -10.76 -52.97
N LEU A 477 25.19 -10.66 -52.21
CA LEU A 477 24.49 -11.82 -51.70
C LEU A 477 24.13 -12.74 -52.86
N ASP A 478 24.96 -13.76 -53.08
CA ASP A 478 24.47 -15.07 -53.53
C ASP A 478 25.49 -16.22 -53.34
N SER A 479 26.77 -15.99 -53.03
CA SER A 479 27.67 -17.16 -52.94
C SER A 479 29.03 -16.99 -52.26
N GLN A 480 29.34 -15.88 -51.56
CA GLN A 480 30.69 -15.69 -51.02
C GLN A 480 30.73 -15.58 -49.49
N SER A 481 31.61 -16.40 -48.94
CA SER A 481 32.03 -16.48 -47.54
C SER A 481 32.53 -15.14 -47.01
N GLY A 482 31.90 -14.65 -45.93
CA GLY A 482 32.37 -13.46 -45.22
C GLY A 482 33.38 -13.80 -44.11
N ARG A 483 34.20 -12.81 -43.74
CA ARG A 483 34.99 -12.86 -42.50
C ARG A 483 34.16 -12.29 -41.37
N VAL A 484 34.11 -12.99 -40.24
CA VAL A 484 33.35 -12.58 -39.07
C VAL A 484 34.24 -12.60 -37.85
N ASN A 485 34.15 -11.53 -37.06
CA ASN A 485 34.75 -11.47 -35.74
C ASN A 485 33.66 -11.23 -34.70
N PHE A 486 33.56 -12.14 -33.72
CA PHE A 486 32.68 -11.95 -32.57
C PHE A 486 33.34 -12.47 -31.31
N SER A 487 33.02 -11.80 -30.20
CA SER A 487 33.44 -12.21 -28.87
C SER A 487 32.30 -12.06 -27.88
N GLY A 488 32.30 -12.92 -26.86
CA GLY A 488 31.30 -12.87 -25.80
C GLY A 488 31.27 -14.14 -24.95
N LEU A 489 30.32 -14.17 -24.02
CA LEU A 489 30.10 -15.31 -23.13
C LEU A 489 29.28 -16.39 -23.85
N VAL A 490 29.67 -17.65 -23.75
CA VAL A 490 28.88 -18.78 -24.22
C VAL A 490 27.66 -18.96 -23.31
N SER A 491 26.46 -18.74 -23.83
CA SER A 491 25.19 -18.79 -23.09
C SER A 491 24.46 -20.14 -23.21
N ASP A 492 24.67 -20.84 -24.33
CA ASP A 492 24.03 -22.11 -24.64
C ASP A 492 24.89 -22.89 -25.65
N ILE A 493 24.88 -24.22 -25.59
CA ILE A 493 25.63 -25.10 -26.51
C ILE A 493 24.68 -26.13 -27.11
N TYR A 494 24.75 -26.27 -28.43
CA TYR A 494 23.99 -27.25 -29.18
C TYR A 494 24.90 -28.44 -29.49
N TYR A 495 24.36 -29.64 -29.28
CA TYR A 495 25.04 -30.90 -29.54
C TYR A 495 24.36 -31.64 -30.69
N ARG A 496 25.14 -32.43 -31.43
CA ARG A 496 24.64 -33.44 -32.37
C ARG A 496 24.32 -34.74 -31.63
N ASP A 497 23.70 -35.68 -32.35
CA ASP A 497 23.35 -37.01 -31.82
C ASP A 497 24.57 -37.82 -31.33
N ASP A 498 25.77 -37.50 -31.83
CA ASP A 498 27.05 -38.10 -31.43
C ASP A 498 27.75 -37.38 -30.25
N ASN A 499 27.05 -36.45 -29.58
CA ASN A 499 27.56 -35.56 -28.54
C ASN A 499 28.68 -34.60 -29.00
N SER A 500 28.96 -34.47 -30.30
CA SER A 500 29.82 -33.40 -30.81
C SER A 500 29.08 -32.06 -30.82
N ILE A 501 29.81 -30.94 -30.73
CA ILE A 501 29.21 -29.61 -30.73
C ILE A 501 28.70 -29.28 -32.14
N SER A 502 27.40 -29.01 -32.28
CA SER A 502 26.77 -28.52 -33.53
C SER A 502 26.73 -27.00 -33.62
N GLY A 503 26.84 -26.30 -32.49
CA GLY A 503 26.84 -24.85 -32.44
C GLY A 503 26.75 -24.31 -31.02
N PHE A 504 26.72 -22.99 -30.89
CA PHE A 504 26.48 -22.34 -29.60
C PHE A 504 25.87 -20.94 -29.74
N THR A 505 25.29 -20.46 -28.64
CA THR A 505 24.80 -19.09 -28.51
C THR A 505 25.76 -18.24 -27.71
N ILE A 506 26.06 -17.04 -28.21
CA ILE A 506 26.95 -16.08 -27.57
C ILE A 506 26.16 -14.91 -27.04
N ASN A 507 26.46 -14.49 -25.81
CA ASN A 507 26.02 -13.23 -25.26
C ASN A 507 27.14 -12.18 -25.38
N PRO A 508 27.05 -11.26 -26.35
CA PRO A 508 28.05 -10.20 -26.57
C PRO A 508 27.80 -8.98 -25.66
N ASP A 509 27.26 -9.17 -24.46
CA ASP A 509 27.08 -8.08 -23.50
C ASP A 509 28.45 -7.64 -22.98
N ILE A 510 28.66 -6.32 -22.95
CA ILE A 510 29.93 -5.71 -22.57
C ILE A 510 30.30 -6.01 -21.11
N ARG A 511 29.31 -6.38 -20.28
CA ARG A 511 29.52 -6.71 -18.85
C ARG A 511 30.30 -8.00 -18.62
N TYR A 512 30.41 -8.90 -19.61
CA TYR A 512 31.14 -10.17 -19.49
C TYR A 512 32.59 -10.12 -20.00
N GLN A 513 33.16 -8.92 -20.21
CA GLN A 513 34.55 -8.79 -20.65
C GLN A 513 35.53 -9.09 -19.50
N ILE A 514 36.47 -10.00 -19.75
CA ILE A 514 37.38 -10.61 -18.76
C ILE A 514 38.29 -9.60 -18.02
N ASN A 515 38.55 -8.42 -18.60
CA ASN A 515 39.59 -7.50 -18.10
C ASN A 515 39.10 -6.38 -17.17
N GLU A 516 37.81 -6.30 -16.80
CA GLU A 516 37.31 -5.20 -15.96
C GLU A 516 36.56 -5.70 -14.72
N GLN A 517 37.28 -5.73 -13.58
CA GLN A 517 36.70 -5.97 -12.24
C GLN A 517 35.56 -4.99 -11.90
N ASP A 518 35.57 -3.81 -12.52
CA ASP A 518 34.58 -2.74 -12.32
C ASP A 518 33.15 -3.12 -12.76
N ARG A 519 32.98 -4.23 -13.51
CA ARG A 519 31.68 -4.66 -14.07
C ARG A 519 31.00 -5.81 -13.32
N LEU A 520 31.57 -6.26 -12.20
CA LEU A 520 30.98 -7.31 -11.35
C LEU A 520 29.76 -6.83 -10.56
N LEU A 521 29.72 -5.55 -10.20
CA LEU A 521 28.67 -5.00 -9.33
C LEU A 521 27.26 -5.16 -9.94
N PRO A 522 26.99 -4.80 -11.21
CA PRO A 522 25.69 -5.06 -11.85
C PRO A 522 25.31 -6.55 -11.86
N ILE A 523 26.28 -7.44 -12.14
CA ILE A 523 26.07 -8.89 -12.18
C ILE A 523 25.65 -9.40 -10.80
N ILE A 524 26.39 -9.07 -9.75
CA ILE A 524 26.07 -9.44 -8.37
C ILE A 524 24.70 -8.88 -7.97
N LEU A 525 24.42 -7.62 -8.31
CA LEU A 525 23.17 -6.96 -7.97
C LEU A 525 21.98 -7.64 -8.66
N SER A 526 22.13 -8.06 -9.92
CA SER A 526 21.09 -8.79 -10.66
C SER A 526 20.74 -10.15 -10.04
N ILE A 527 21.76 -10.94 -9.65
CA ILE A 527 21.57 -12.25 -9.03
C ILE A 527 20.93 -12.07 -7.65
N SER A 528 21.43 -11.11 -6.87
CA SER A 528 20.90 -10.79 -5.54
C SER A 528 19.43 -10.34 -5.61
N LEU A 529 19.10 -9.48 -6.57
CA LEU A 529 17.75 -8.98 -6.78
C LEU A 529 16.81 -10.12 -7.20
N PHE A 530 17.23 -10.95 -8.15
CA PHE A 530 16.47 -12.12 -8.58
C PHE A 530 16.19 -13.06 -7.40
N ALA A 531 17.21 -13.41 -6.61
CA ALA A 531 17.07 -14.27 -5.44
C ALA A 531 16.11 -13.67 -4.40
N LEU A 532 16.24 -12.38 -4.09
CA LEU A 532 15.38 -11.67 -3.14
C LEU A 532 13.90 -11.69 -3.58
N PHE A 533 13.63 -11.38 -4.84
CA PHE A 533 12.27 -11.39 -5.38
C PHE A 533 11.70 -12.81 -5.50
N ALA A 534 12.50 -13.80 -5.91
CA ALA A 534 12.08 -15.19 -5.98
C ALA A 534 11.70 -15.74 -4.59
N LEU A 535 12.57 -15.54 -3.59
CA LEU A 535 12.31 -15.93 -2.19
C LEU A 535 11.08 -15.21 -1.61
N GLY A 536 10.98 -13.89 -1.84
CA GLY A 536 9.82 -13.11 -1.43
C GLY A 536 8.52 -13.62 -2.05
N THR A 537 8.55 -13.98 -3.33
CA THR A 537 7.41 -14.54 -4.05
C THR A 537 7.00 -15.89 -3.46
N ILE A 538 7.93 -16.83 -3.32
CA ILE A 538 7.68 -18.16 -2.74
C ILE A 538 7.09 -18.03 -1.33
N PHE A 539 7.67 -17.19 -0.48
CA PHE A 539 7.20 -16.96 0.88
C PHE A 539 5.75 -16.42 0.92
N ASN A 540 5.42 -15.46 0.05
CA ASN A 540 4.05 -14.95 -0.04
C ASN A 540 3.05 -16.00 -0.55
N GLY A 541 3.48 -16.86 -1.49
CA GLY A 541 2.71 -18.02 -1.95
C GLY A 541 2.41 -19.00 -0.82
N LEU A 542 3.43 -19.39 -0.05
CA LEU A 542 3.27 -20.29 1.10
C LEU A 542 2.33 -19.72 2.16
N ILE A 543 2.47 -18.44 2.54
CA ILE A 543 1.55 -17.83 3.52
C ILE A 543 0.14 -17.72 2.93
N PHE A 544 -0.02 -17.43 1.65
CA PHE A 544 -1.33 -17.40 1.00
C PHE A 544 -2.05 -18.75 1.12
N VAL A 545 -1.36 -19.85 0.81
CA VAL A 545 -1.88 -21.22 0.94
C VAL A 545 -2.22 -21.53 2.40
N TRP A 546 -1.30 -21.26 3.32
CA TRP A 546 -1.51 -21.50 4.75
C TRP A 546 -2.76 -20.76 5.29
N LYS A 547 -2.92 -19.47 4.95
CA LYS A 547 -4.11 -18.69 5.34
C LYS A 547 -5.40 -19.25 4.75
N ARG A 548 -5.37 -19.74 3.50
CA ARG A 548 -6.54 -20.40 2.86
C ARG A 548 -6.93 -21.67 3.60
N ILE A 549 -5.95 -22.50 3.97
CA ILE A 549 -6.17 -23.72 4.76
C ILE A 549 -6.78 -23.38 6.12
N GLN A 550 -6.19 -22.43 6.85
CA GLN A 550 -6.70 -21.98 8.15
C GLN A 550 -8.15 -21.47 8.07
N ASN A 551 -8.48 -20.68 7.05
CA ASN A 551 -9.85 -20.21 6.86
C ASN A 551 -10.85 -21.33 6.53
N ARG A 552 -10.42 -22.37 5.78
CA ARG A 552 -11.26 -23.56 5.51
C ARG A 552 -11.53 -24.34 6.80
N ILE A 553 -10.48 -24.60 7.58
CA ILE A 553 -10.60 -25.27 8.90
C ILE A 553 -11.53 -24.47 9.81
N ARG A 554 -11.33 -23.13 9.91
CA ARG A 554 -12.18 -22.23 10.68
C ARG A 554 -13.65 -22.35 10.27
N LYS A 555 -13.94 -22.26 8.96
CA LYS A 555 -15.31 -22.40 8.43
C LYS A 555 -15.92 -23.76 8.76
N SER A 556 -15.15 -24.84 8.69
CA SER A 556 -15.63 -26.18 9.07
C SER A 556 -15.99 -26.26 10.55
N LYS A 557 -15.12 -25.73 11.43
CA LYS A 557 -15.38 -25.70 12.88
C LYS A 557 -16.63 -24.89 13.23
N ILE A 558 -16.83 -23.74 12.57
CA ILE A 558 -18.03 -22.92 12.78
C ILE A 558 -19.30 -23.67 12.35
N LYS A 559 -19.29 -24.36 11.20
CA LYS A 559 -20.43 -25.18 10.78
C LYS A 559 -20.74 -26.28 11.81
N ASN A 560 -19.73 -27.01 12.27
CA ASN A 560 -19.93 -28.04 13.29
C ASN A 560 -20.49 -27.46 14.60
N PHE A 561 -19.99 -26.29 15.02
CA PHE A 561 -20.48 -25.59 16.21
C PHE A 561 -21.98 -25.26 16.13
N TYR A 562 -22.45 -24.75 14.98
CA TYR A 562 -23.88 -24.43 14.82
C TYR A 562 -24.75 -25.68 14.59
N ALA A 563 -24.20 -26.74 13.99
CA ALA A 563 -24.93 -28.01 13.89
C ALA A 563 -25.28 -28.58 15.27
N HIS A 564 -24.40 -28.48 16.26
CA HIS A 564 -24.67 -28.92 17.62
C HIS A 564 -25.65 -28.02 18.40
N LEU A 565 -25.87 -26.79 17.96
CA LEU A 565 -26.82 -25.84 18.59
C LEU A 565 -28.23 -25.91 17.98
N THR A 566 -28.40 -26.68 16.89
CA THR A 566 -29.67 -26.82 16.16
C THR A 566 -30.29 -28.22 16.29
N ILE A 567 -29.59 -29.13 16.99
CA ILE A 567 -30.11 -30.37 17.56
C ILE A 567 -30.50 -30.05 19.01
#